data_AF-A0AAU7UI72-F1
#
_entry.id   AF-A0AAU7UI72-F1
#
_cell.length_a   1.000
_cell.length_b   1.000
_cell.length_c   1.000
_cell.angle_alpha   90.00
_cell.angle_beta   90.00
_cell.angle_gamma   90.00
#
_symmetry.space_group_name_H-M   'P 1'
#
loop_
_entity.id
_entity.type
_entity.pdbx_description
1 polymer ?
#
loop_
_entity_poly.entity_id
_entity_poly.type
_entity_poly.pdbx_seq_one_letter_code
_entity_poly.pdbx_strand_id
1 'polypeptide(L)'
;MARALISVSQDGFTYLTLNGATSRYSDTGQAMTYLGDYARETATQVPVTIDDGKQEVDVLLDETGKIAPAASASSTPPPSPSKEDSSSTAPSSTAPSTAHANTLAEESTTTSATDSAPADAETSRAKDDAEAGNGEDYPLGTPFSGPAAPSAPKVKRTRVRKHSSRRNHSQRNPPQQLKKITVPGLVLIGIVILMIGAFVIPNIVPAGSQDSPQTIESEKQINPASKLSVDKTEDIVPGFDNSPKWETKISKDASVTASDRGVLVVDGDTLEVLDSETGKTRYSGKTSEAPTFAVDTIIDGKPALLWQAGDTAKALIDGADKPKTYHLPENARITSAGTSVLIKSGNRLSTFGADGLVNVPTPESGSTPMAIENDELFSSDWNGPVKAKNIKSGDERSIKLEAPADGLQIIKWVSTGHGKAVTLWGEQGASTNSGHRIQLVIHSLEDGSILSTVTTTTDIVGEMSWVRGQGGKRAYIGPYLFDLESGLLLMDTSSKDIHLSEPRGTIVPCTVGEASCLLAGKHAYRTDTNLLALTDDGATAIVDGNDSTIRAYEKTSDSGEK
;
A
#
# COMPACT_ATOMS: atom_id res chain seq x y z
N MET A 1 -16.16 6.88 -43.67
CA MET A 1 -15.25 6.04 -42.85
C MET A 1 -14.67 6.93 -41.77
N ALA A 2 -14.47 6.41 -40.56
CA ALA A 2 -13.72 7.12 -39.53
C ALA A 2 -12.21 6.95 -39.83
N ARG A 3 -11.44 8.05 -39.89
CA ARG A 3 -9.97 7.99 -39.86
C ARG A 3 -9.52 8.31 -38.43
N ALA A 4 -8.60 7.51 -37.91
CA ALA A 4 -7.90 7.78 -36.68
C ALA A 4 -6.56 8.47 -36.97
N LEU A 5 -6.18 9.43 -36.14
CA LEU A 5 -4.82 9.95 -36.05
C LEU A 5 -4.31 9.66 -34.64
N ILE A 6 -3.17 8.99 -34.55
CA ILE A 6 -2.41 8.81 -33.33
C ILE A 6 -1.17 9.71 -33.45
N SER A 7 -0.95 10.61 -32.48
CA SER A 7 0.33 11.31 -32.34
C SER A 7 1.00 10.98 -31.01
N VAL A 8 2.30 10.70 -31.05
CA VAL A 8 3.14 10.46 -29.86
C VAL A 8 3.83 11.77 -29.48
N SER A 9 3.67 12.20 -28.24
CA SER A 9 4.21 13.46 -27.74
C SER A 9 5.56 13.27 -27.03
N GLN A 10 6.35 14.34 -26.94
CA GLN A 10 7.71 14.30 -26.37
C GLN A 10 7.76 14.01 -24.86
N ASP A 11 6.62 14.05 -24.17
CA ASP A 11 6.44 13.59 -22.78
C ASP A 11 6.14 12.07 -22.67
N GLY A 12 6.20 11.34 -23.80
CA GLY A 12 6.00 9.89 -23.87
C GLY A 12 4.55 9.42 -23.99
N PHE A 13 3.57 10.33 -23.91
CA PHE A 13 2.16 9.98 -24.02
C PHE A 13 1.70 9.83 -25.47
N THR A 14 0.55 9.19 -25.66
CA THR A 14 -0.07 9.01 -26.97
C THR A 14 -1.43 9.68 -27.02
N TYR A 15 -1.69 10.50 -28.04
CA TYR A 15 -2.96 11.17 -28.28
C TYR A 15 -3.64 10.57 -29.50
N LEU A 16 -4.83 9.99 -29.31
CA LEU A 16 -5.67 9.45 -30.38
C LEU A 16 -6.81 10.42 -30.66
N THR A 17 -6.89 10.92 -31.88
CA THR A 17 -8.03 11.64 -32.43
C THR A 17 -8.86 10.71 -33.32
N LEU A 18 -10.14 10.52 -32.97
CA LEU A 18 -11.10 9.72 -33.73
C LEU A 18 -12.42 10.51 -33.86
N ASN A 19 -12.94 10.64 -35.08
CA ASN A 19 -14.17 11.40 -35.39
C ASN A 19 -14.21 12.84 -34.83
N GLY A 20 -13.04 13.47 -34.63
CA GLY A 20 -12.89 14.82 -34.09
C GLY A 20 -12.83 14.92 -32.56
N ALA A 21 -12.97 13.81 -31.82
CA ALA A 21 -12.68 13.75 -30.39
C ALA A 21 -11.24 13.25 -30.17
N THR A 22 -10.50 13.89 -29.26
CA THR A 22 -9.12 13.50 -28.91
C THR A 22 -9.05 12.96 -27.49
N SER A 23 -8.46 11.79 -27.31
CA SER A 23 -8.28 11.09 -26.03
C SER A 23 -6.79 10.74 -25.81
N ARG A 24 -6.34 10.72 -24.54
CA ARG A 24 -4.94 10.47 -24.16
C ARG A 24 -4.78 9.07 -23.59
N TYR A 25 -3.77 8.37 -24.04
CA TYR A 25 -3.41 6.98 -23.70
C TYR A 25 -1.98 6.93 -23.17
N SER A 26 -1.63 5.86 -22.46
CA SER A 26 -0.27 5.65 -21.94
C SER A 26 0.77 5.52 -23.05
N ASP A 27 0.38 4.88 -24.16
CA ASP A 27 1.26 4.45 -25.23
C ASP A 27 0.46 4.10 -26.50
N THR A 28 1.16 3.86 -27.60
CA THR A 28 0.59 3.51 -28.91
C THR A 28 -0.11 2.16 -28.91
N GLY A 29 0.34 1.19 -28.10
CA GLY A 29 -0.31 -0.12 -27.97
C GLY A 29 -1.68 -0.02 -27.32
N GLN A 30 -1.82 0.78 -26.27
CA GLN A 30 -3.11 1.05 -25.63
C GLN A 30 -4.08 1.78 -26.57
N ALA A 31 -3.60 2.79 -27.31
CA ALA A 31 -4.40 3.50 -28.32
C ALA A 31 -4.85 2.58 -29.48
N MET A 32 -3.95 1.72 -29.97
CA MET A 32 -4.28 0.74 -31.01
C MET A 32 -5.23 -0.36 -30.52
N THR A 33 -5.13 -0.77 -29.25
CA THR A 33 -6.07 -1.72 -28.63
C THR A 33 -7.48 -1.14 -28.60
N TYR A 34 -7.64 0.11 -28.15
CA TYR A 34 -8.92 0.82 -28.17
C TYR A 34 -9.51 0.93 -29.58
N LEU A 35 -8.68 1.22 -30.59
CA LEU A 35 -9.14 1.24 -31.99
C LEU A 35 -9.53 -0.13 -32.53
N GLY A 36 -8.83 -1.20 -32.11
CA GLY A 36 -9.17 -2.58 -32.48
C GLY A 36 -10.52 -3.02 -31.91
N ASP A 37 -10.80 -2.67 -30.65
CA ASP A 37 -12.10 -2.93 -30.04
C ASP A 37 -13.21 -2.06 -30.68
N TYR A 38 -12.96 -0.77 -30.93
CA TYR A 38 -13.90 0.11 -31.65
C TYR A 38 -14.23 -0.41 -33.06
N ALA A 39 -13.24 -0.88 -33.82
CA ALA A 39 -13.44 -1.45 -35.16
C ALA A 39 -14.31 -2.72 -35.12
N ARG A 40 -14.15 -3.55 -34.07
CA ARG A 40 -14.93 -4.77 -33.84
C ARG A 40 -16.36 -4.47 -33.37
N GLU A 41 -16.55 -3.52 -32.45
CA GLU A 41 -17.88 -3.12 -31.96
C GLU A 41 -18.71 -2.42 -33.04
N THR A 42 -18.07 -1.65 -33.92
CA THR A 42 -18.73 -0.93 -35.02
C THR A 42 -18.76 -1.69 -36.35
N ALA A 43 -18.17 -2.88 -36.41
CA ALA A 43 -17.99 -3.68 -37.63
C ALA A 43 -17.54 -2.83 -38.83
N THR A 44 -16.55 -1.95 -38.60
CA THR A 44 -16.11 -0.93 -39.56
C THR A 44 -14.58 -0.88 -39.62
N GLN A 45 -14.01 -0.91 -40.83
CA GLN A 45 -12.57 -0.74 -41.03
C GLN A 45 -12.12 0.68 -40.66
N VAL A 46 -11.00 0.78 -39.94
CA VAL A 46 -10.46 2.06 -39.45
C VAL A 46 -9.04 2.26 -40.01
N PRO A 47 -8.86 3.18 -40.97
CA PRO A 47 -7.56 3.70 -41.33
C PRO A 47 -6.98 4.53 -40.17
N VAL A 48 -5.77 4.20 -39.75
CA VAL A 48 -5.03 4.82 -38.64
C VAL A 48 -3.74 5.41 -39.18
N THR A 49 -3.51 6.69 -38.93
CA THR A 49 -2.20 7.32 -39.15
C THR A 49 -1.49 7.41 -37.80
N ILE A 50 -0.24 6.96 -37.72
CA ILE A 50 0.58 7.03 -36.51
C ILE A 50 1.76 7.98 -36.79
N ASP A 51 1.78 9.13 -36.12
CA ASP A 51 2.87 10.11 -36.14
C ASP A 51 3.68 10.00 -34.83
N ASP A 52 4.96 9.63 -34.93
CA ASP A 52 5.87 9.56 -33.77
C ASP A 52 6.68 10.86 -33.54
N GLY A 53 6.35 11.92 -34.28
CA GLY A 53 7.09 13.19 -34.33
C GLY A 53 8.35 13.15 -35.20
N LYS A 54 8.62 12.03 -35.89
CA LYS A 54 9.76 11.84 -36.81
C LYS A 54 9.34 11.16 -38.13
N GLN A 55 8.35 10.27 -38.09
CA GLN A 55 7.80 9.53 -39.21
C GLN A 55 6.28 9.33 -39.06
N GLU A 56 5.54 9.42 -40.16
CA GLU A 56 4.14 9.00 -40.24
C GLU A 56 4.05 7.58 -40.82
N VAL A 57 3.24 6.72 -40.19
CA VAL A 57 2.94 5.36 -40.66
C VAL A 57 1.43 5.16 -40.76
N ASP A 58 0.93 4.94 -41.98
CA ASP A 58 -0.48 4.58 -42.21
C ASP A 58 -0.68 3.05 -42.04
N VAL A 59 -1.67 2.67 -41.24
CA VAL A 59 -2.04 1.29 -40.87
C VAL A 59 -3.56 1.13 -41.06
N LEU A 60 -4.03 -0.04 -41.51
CA LEU A 60 -5.46 -0.34 -41.60
C LEU A 60 -5.85 -1.38 -40.56
N LEU A 61 -6.84 -1.06 -39.72
CA LEU A 61 -7.52 -2.03 -38.86
C LEU A 61 -8.75 -2.58 -39.57
N ASP A 62 -8.88 -3.90 -39.60
CA ASP A 62 -10.04 -4.61 -40.14
C ASP A 62 -11.23 -4.67 -39.15
N GLU A 63 -12.36 -5.16 -39.63
CA GLU A 63 -13.62 -5.31 -38.87
C GLU A 63 -13.54 -6.32 -37.71
N THR A 64 -12.41 -7.05 -37.57
CA THR A 64 -12.13 -7.92 -36.40
C THR A 64 -11.27 -7.22 -35.34
N GLY A 65 -10.75 -6.03 -35.65
CA GLY A 65 -9.82 -5.27 -34.82
C GLY A 65 -8.35 -5.65 -35.02
N LYS A 66 -7.98 -6.23 -36.18
CA LYS A 66 -6.60 -6.65 -36.49
C LYS A 66 -5.98 -5.78 -37.57
N ILE A 67 -4.66 -5.66 -37.55
CA ILE A 67 -3.88 -4.96 -38.59
C ILE A 67 -3.93 -5.79 -39.88
N ALA A 68 -4.54 -5.23 -40.93
CA ALA A 68 -4.59 -5.82 -42.25
C ALA A 68 -3.37 -5.42 -43.10
N PRO A 69 -2.77 -6.33 -43.88
CA PRO A 69 -1.73 -5.97 -44.84
C PRO A 69 -2.32 -5.09 -45.96
N ALA A 70 -1.68 -3.97 -46.25
CA ALA A 70 -2.15 -3.02 -47.25
C ALA A 70 -2.23 -3.64 -48.66
N ALA A 71 -3.41 -3.58 -49.28
CA ALA A 71 -3.64 -4.09 -50.63
C ALA A 71 -2.79 -3.31 -51.65
N SER A 72 -1.99 -4.02 -52.45
CA SER A 72 -0.95 -3.42 -53.29
C SER A 72 -1.50 -2.61 -54.46
N ALA A 73 -1.49 -1.28 -54.33
CA ALA A 73 -1.92 -0.36 -55.38
C ALA A 73 -0.86 -0.21 -56.50
N SER A 74 -0.99 -1.05 -57.54
CA SER A 74 -0.55 -0.85 -58.93
C SER A 74 0.74 -0.06 -59.23
N SER A 75 1.73 -0.76 -59.78
CA SER A 75 2.94 -0.21 -60.42
C SER A 75 2.69 0.80 -61.54
N THR A 76 3.57 1.79 -61.68
CA THR A 76 3.82 2.56 -62.92
C THR A 76 5.31 2.93 -62.99
N PRO A 77 5.98 2.96 -64.16
CA PRO A 77 7.45 2.87 -64.24
C PRO A 77 8.22 4.19 -64.03
N PRO A 78 9.54 4.14 -63.73
CA PRO A 78 10.35 5.33 -63.44
C PRO A 78 11.03 5.96 -64.68
N PRO A 79 11.29 7.28 -64.68
CA PRO A 79 12.31 7.91 -65.51
C PRO A 79 13.71 7.86 -64.84
N SER A 80 14.76 7.87 -65.66
CA SER A 80 16.18 7.74 -65.28
C SER A 80 16.84 9.09 -64.91
N PRO A 81 18.04 9.10 -64.28
CA PRO A 81 18.54 10.26 -63.54
C PRO A 81 19.41 11.23 -64.35
N SER A 82 19.65 12.40 -63.77
CA SER A 82 20.72 13.37 -64.09
C SER A 82 20.91 14.32 -62.91
N LYS A 83 22.06 14.97 -62.65
CA LYS A 83 23.49 14.67 -62.88
C LYS A 83 24.23 15.93 -62.38
N GLU A 84 25.28 15.80 -61.57
CA GLU A 84 26.29 16.87 -61.29
C GLU A 84 25.77 18.22 -60.66
N ASP A 85 26.57 19.02 -59.96
CA ASP A 85 27.99 18.92 -59.59
C ASP A 85 28.33 19.63 -58.25
N SER A 86 29.55 19.36 -57.74
CA SER A 86 30.58 20.26 -57.14
C SER A 86 30.20 21.64 -56.49
N SER A 87 30.92 22.15 -55.47
CA SER A 87 32.17 21.74 -54.80
C SER A 87 32.52 22.62 -53.58
N SER A 88 33.21 22.03 -52.58
CA SER A 88 34.24 22.61 -51.67
C SER A 88 33.91 23.92 -50.87
N THR A 89 34.68 24.38 -49.86
CA THR A 89 36.03 24.04 -49.34
C THR A 89 36.14 24.40 -47.83
N ALA A 90 37.05 23.77 -47.10
CA ALA A 90 37.58 24.20 -45.78
C ALA A 90 39.04 24.76 -45.97
N PRO A 91 39.91 25.03 -44.96
CA PRO A 91 39.79 24.90 -43.50
C PRO A 91 40.48 26.00 -42.61
N SER A 92 40.35 25.83 -41.28
CA SER A 92 41.36 26.05 -40.20
C SER A 92 42.19 27.34 -40.00
N SER A 93 42.15 27.89 -38.77
CA SER A 93 43.35 28.24 -37.94
C SER A 93 42.93 28.58 -36.48
N THR A 94 43.34 27.86 -35.41
CA THR A 94 44.60 27.92 -34.61
C THR A 94 44.63 28.98 -33.48
N ALA A 95 45.11 28.59 -32.28
CA ALA A 95 45.34 29.42 -31.06
C ALA A 95 46.86 29.82 -30.95
N PRO A 96 47.52 30.19 -29.81
CA PRO A 96 47.14 30.26 -28.37
C PRO A 96 47.69 31.52 -27.62
N SER A 97 48.15 31.35 -26.35
CA SER A 97 48.98 32.25 -25.48
C SER A 97 48.29 33.19 -24.46
N THR A 98 48.87 33.57 -23.29
CA THR A 98 49.56 32.83 -22.19
C THR A 98 49.99 33.77 -21.02
N ALA A 99 49.72 33.35 -19.77
CA ALA A 99 50.54 33.54 -18.54
C ALA A 99 50.69 34.89 -17.77
N HIS A 100 51.06 34.72 -16.48
CA HIS A 100 51.59 35.66 -15.45
C HIS A 100 50.64 36.61 -14.68
N ALA A 101 50.89 37.02 -13.41
CA ALA A 101 51.63 36.45 -12.25
C ALA A 101 51.49 37.38 -10.99
N ASN A 102 51.94 36.89 -9.80
CA ASN A 102 52.44 37.66 -8.63
C ASN A 102 51.43 38.47 -7.75
N THR A 103 51.12 38.04 -6.51
CA THR A 103 51.72 38.38 -5.16
C THR A 103 51.26 39.72 -4.55
N LEU A 104 51.31 40.01 -3.23
CA LEU A 104 52.08 39.49 -2.07
C LEU A 104 51.37 39.87 -0.72
N ALA A 105 51.77 39.27 0.42
CA ALA A 105 51.68 39.81 1.80
C ALA A 105 50.26 40.05 2.42
N GLU A 106 50.02 40.26 3.73
CA GLU A 106 50.55 39.86 5.09
C GLU A 106 49.50 40.41 6.12
N GLU A 107 49.42 40.12 7.44
CA GLU A 107 50.19 39.39 8.46
C GLU A 107 49.25 38.95 9.63
N SER A 108 49.69 38.08 10.57
CA SER A 108 49.43 38.04 12.05
C SER A 108 48.00 38.19 12.67
N THR A 109 47.63 37.68 13.87
CA THR A 109 48.35 37.06 15.01
C THR A 109 47.43 36.17 15.90
N THR A 110 48.05 35.31 16.73
CA THR A 110 47.69 34.67 18.05
C THR A 110 46.36 35.02 18.79
N THR A 111 45.79 34.23 19.74
CA THR A 111 46.42 33.39 20.80
C THR A 111 45.45 32.39 21.50
N SER A 112 46.01 31.26 21.99
CA SER A 112 45.70 30.33 23.11
C SER A 112 44.38 30.33 23.96
N ALA A 113 43.90 29.09 24.25
CA ALA A 113 43.52 28.46 25.56
C ALA A 113 42.56 29.19 26.57
N THR A 114 41.82 28.53 27.48
CA THR A 114 42.11 27.31 28.28
C THR A 114 40.83 26.63 28.83
N ASP A 115 40.99 25.38 29.28
CA ASP A 115 40.12 24.46 30.05
C ASP A 115 39.36 25.03 31.28
N SER A 116 38.21 24.43 31.66
CA SER A 116 37.72 24.17 33.04
C SER A 116 36.23 23.78 33.16
N ALA A 117 35.95 22.68 33.86
CA ALA A 117 34.71 22.42 34.65
C ALA A 117 35.05 22.63 36.17
N PRO A 118 34.18 22.42 37.21
CA PRO A 118 32.86 21.75 37.25
C PRO A 118 31.78 22.42 38.17
N ALA A 119 30.64 21.72 38.34
CA ALA A 119 29.61 21.88 39.40
C ALA A 119 28.87 23.26 39.48
N ASP A 120 27.64 23.38 39.97
CA ASP A 120 26.84 22.48 40.84
C ASP A 120 25.32 22.57 40.51
N ALA A 121 24.46 21.90 41.28
CA ALA A 121 23.02 21.84 41.02
C ALA A 121 22.19 22.98 41.66
N GLU A 122 21.22 23.55 40.92
CA GLU A 122 19.93 23.96 41.53
C GLU A 122 18.76 24.06 40.52
N THR A 123 17.53 24.02 41.03
CA THR A 123 16.28 23.97 40.27
C THR A 123 15.90 25.28 39.59
N SER A 124 15.47 25.22 38.33
CA SER A 124 14.65 26.28 37.71
C SER A 124 13.57 25.72 36.79
N ARG A 125 12.46 26.47 36.64
CA ARG A 125 11.29 26.07 35.82
C ARG A 125 11.43 26.59 34.39
N ALA A 126 11.65 25.69 33.42
CA ALA A 126 11.06 25.83 32.09
C ALA A 126 9.60 25.33 32.21
N LYS A 127 8.53 26.06 31.88
CA LYS A 127 8.29 27.02 30.79
C LYS A 127 8.31 26.33 29.42
N ASP A 128 7.10 26.14 28.90
CA ASP A 128 6.78 25.62 27.58
C ASP A 128 7.37 26.52 26.48
N ASP A 129 7.79 25.92 25.35
CA ASP A 129 7.72 26.45 23.97
C ASP A 129 8.61 25.59 23.04
N ALA A 130 8.06 24.47 22.53
CA ALA A 130 8.56 23.71 21.38
C ALA A 130 7.48 22.71 20.92
N GLU A 131 6.41 23.21 20.30
CA GLU A 131 5.25 22.39 19.88
C GLU A 131 5.64 21.33 18.83
N ALA A 132 5.07 20.13 18.96
CA ALA A 132 5.43 18.99 18.12
C ALA A 132 4.91 19.13 16.68
N GLY A 133 5.64 18.59 15.71
CA GLY A 133 5.14 18.43 14.34
C GLY A 133 3.87 17.57 14.31
N ASN A 134 2.90 17.94 13.46
CA ASN A 134 1.53 17.42 13.40
C ASN A 134 1.42 15.90 13.63
N GLY A 135 0.87 15.51 14.78
CA GLY A 135 0.74 14.10 15.19
C GLY A 135 -0.45 13.34 14.59
N GLU A 136 -0.84 13.65 13.34
CA GLU A 136 -1.99 13.00 12.67
C GLU A 136 -1.58 11.80 11.80
N ASP A 137 -0.44 11.84 11.11
CA ASP A 137 0.11 10.73 10.31
C ASP A 137 0.81 9.66 11.16
N TYR A 138 0.06 9.01 12.06
CA TYR A 138 0.48 7.74 12.65
C TYR A 138 0.09 6.58 11.73
N PRO A 139 0.98 5.64 11.37
CA PRO A 139 0.62 4.43 10.64
C PRO A 139 -0.23 3.52 11.55
N LEU A 140 -1.55 3.77 11.55
CA LEU A 140 -2.53 2.95 12.25
C LEU A 140 -2.58 1.58 11.59
N GLY A 141 -2.24 0.54 12.36
CA GLY A 141 -2.65 -0.82 12.03
C GLY A 141 -4.19 -0.89 11.96
N THR A 142 -4.69 -1.90 11.24
CA THR A 142 -6.13 -2.09 10.97
C THR A 142 -6.98 -1.92 12.24
N PRO A 143 -7.91 -0.95 12.29
CA PRO A 143 -8.93 -0.93 13.32
C PRO A 143 -9.83 -2.18 13.18
N PHE A 144 -10.36 -2.64 14.31
CA PHE A 144 -11.06 -3.91 14.45
C PHE A 144 -12.38 -3.99 13.65
N SER A 145 -12.55 -5.09 12.91
CA SER A 145 -13.83 -5.49 12.29
C SER A 145 -14.74 -6.21 13.28
N GLY A 146 -15.36 -5.45 14.19
CA GLY A 146 -16.64 -5.86 14.77
C GLY A 146 -17.77 -5.71 13.75
N PRO A 147 -18.98 -6.24 14.02
CA PRO A 147 -20.12 -6.07 13.13
C PRO A 147 -20.45 -4.59 12.94
N ALA A 148 -20.25 -4.09 11.71
CA ALA A 148 -20.56 -2.72 11.35
C ALA A 148 -22.08 -2.52 11.31
N ALA A 149 -22.65 -1.95 12.38
CA ALA A 149 -24.06 -1.56 12.42
C ALA A 149 -24.40 -0.71 11.17
N PRO A 150 -25.44 -1.07 10.38
CA PRO A 150 -25.57 -0.65 8.97
C PRO A 150 -25.70 0.86 8.81
N SER A 151 -24.55 1.50 8.60
CA SER A 151 -24.38 2.94 8.63
C SER A 151 -24.58 3.55 7.25
N ALA A 152 -25.81 3.44 6.74
CA ALA A 152 -26.22 4.03 5.46
C ALA A 152 -25.75 5.50 5.37
N PRO A 153 -25.10 5.92 4.26
CA PRO A 153 -24.36 7.16 4.19
C PRO A 153 -25.28 8.37 4.38
N LYS A 154 -25.23 8.98 5.58
CA LYS A 154 -25.96 10.21 5.91
C LYS A 154 -25.35 11.39 5.17
N VAL A 155 -25.76 11.57 3.91
CA VAL A 155 -25.43 12.72 3.07
C VAL A 155 -25.72 14.02 3.82
N LYS A 156 -24.66 14.65 4.36
CA LYS A 156 -24.72 15.97 4.98
C LYS A 156 -25.06 16.99 3.91
N ARG A 157 -26.37 17.22 3.69
CA ARG A 157 -26.88 18.29 2.80
C ARG A 157 -26.46 19.66 3.35
N THR A 158 -25.31 20.14 2.90
CA THR A 158 -24.77 21.46 3.23
C THR A 158 -25.77 22.55 2.83
N ARG A 159 -26.54 23.05 3.81
CA ARG A 159 -27.52 24.13 3.60
C ARG A 159 -26.76 25.43 3.31
N VAL A 160 -26.60 25.74 2.03
CA VAL A 160 -26.10 27.04 1.55
C VAL A 160 -27.06 28.14 2.02
N ARG A 161 -26.74 28.77 3.16
CA ARG A 161 -27.45 29.95 3.67
C ARG A 161 -27.13 31.16 2.81
N LYS A 162 -27.93 31.39 1.77
CA LYS A 162 -28.07 32.72 1.17
C LYS A 162 -28.53 33.68 2.26
N HIS A 163 -27.72 34.69 2.61
CA HIS A 163 -28.18 35.83 3.40
C HIS A 163 -28.14 37.11 2.57
N SER A 164 -29.25 37.84 2.62
CA SER A 164 -29.50 39.05 1.82
C SER A 164 -28.87 40.30 2.44
N SER A 165 -28.43 41.22 1.59
CA SER A 165 -27.91 42.53 1.96
C SER A 165 -28.94 43.43 2.67
N ARG A 166 -28.55 44.13 3.74
CA ARG A 166 -28.99 45.52 3.98
C ARG A 166 -28.07 46.31 4.91
N ARG A 167 -27.94 47.60 4.59
CA ARG A 167 -27.40 48.73 5.35
C ARG A 167 -27.96 48.77 6.79
N ASN A 168 -27.32 49.35 7.81
CA ASN A 168 -26.14 50.24 7.86
C ASN A 168 -25.31 49.94 9.15
N HIS A 169 -24.40 50.73 9.75
CA HIS A 169 -24.14 52.17 9.65
C HIS A 169 -22.64 52.56 9.57
N SER A 170 -22.07 53.21 10.60
CA SER A 170 -20.76 53.89 10.51
C SER A 170 -20.04 54.08 11.86
N GLN A 171 -18.72 53.86 11.88
CA GLN A 171 -17.74 54.72 12.55
C GLN A 171 -16.43 54.73 11.73
N ARG A 172 -15.42 55.53 12.11
CA ARG A 172 -14.36 56.04 11.20
C ARG A 172 -12.94 55.65 11.61
N ASN A 173 -12.06 55.48 10.60
CA ASN A 173 -10.66 55.03 10.73
C ASN A 173 -9.72 56.09 11.38
N PRO A 174 -8.47 55.73 11.73
CA PRO A 174 -7.37 55.90 10.76
C PRO A 174 -6.41 54.68 10.63
N PRO A 175 -5.53 54.61 9.59
CA PRO A 175 -4.72 53.42 9.27
C PRO A 175 -3.21 53.55 9.54
N GLN A 176 -2.55 52.42 9.83
CA GLN A 176 -1.07 52.25 9.75
C GLN A 176 -0.76 50.85 9.16
N GLN A 177 -0.25 50.79 7.93
CA GLN A 177 1.17 50.64 7.54
C GLN A 177 1.70 49.20 7.53
N LEU A 178 2.00 48.70 6.33
CA LEU A 178 2.72 47.46 6.06
C LEU A 178 4.20 47.60 6.45
N LYS A 179 4.78 46.54 7.02
CA LYS A 179 6.24 46.32 7.02
C LYS A 179 6.57 44.92 6.51
N LYS A 180 7.72 44.82 5.84
CA LYS A 180 8.23 43.63 5.17
C LYS A 180 8.90 42.71 6.20
N ILE A 181 8.83 41.40 5.99
CA ILE A 181 9.71 40.42 6.63
C ILE A 181 10.70 39.95 5.55
N THR A 182 11.97 39.81 5.93
CA THR A 182 13.10 39.54 5.02
C THR A 182 13.57 38.11 5.18
N VAL A 183 13.86 37.44 4.06
CA VAL A 183 14.42 36.07 4.03
C VAL A 183 15.90 36.08 4.41
N PRO A 184 16.30 35.14 5.28
CA PRO A 184 17.45 34.28 5.00
C PRO A 184 17.03 32.79 5.08
N GLY A 185 17.70 31.85 4.43
CA GLY A 185 18.88 32.00 3.58
C GLY A 185 19.75 30.75 3.64
N LEU A 186 19.46 29.76 2.80
CA LEU A 186 20.19 28.49 2.71
C LEU A 186 21.69 28.70 2.43
N VAL A 187 22.54 27.99 3.17
CA VAL A 187 23.87 27.55 2.72
C VAL A 187 24.03 26.07 3.12
N LEU A 188 24.63 25.30 2.22
CA LEU A 188 24.83 23.85 2.28
C LEU A 188 26.24 23.58 1.72
N ILE A 189 26.76 22.35 1.87
CA ILE A 189 28.01 21.81 1.28
C ILE A 189 29.28 22.20 2.09
N GLY A 190 30.19 21.27 2.39
CA GLY A 190 30.14 19.82 2.10
C GLY A 190 31.36 18.99 2.51
N ILE A 191 31.44 17.78 1.94
CA ILE A 191 32.36 16.68 2.28
C ILE A 191 33.34 16.42 1.12
N VAL A 192 34.61 16.13 1.43
CA VAL A 192 35.60 15.45 0.54
C VAL A 192 36.51 14.57 1.43
N ILE A 193 36.31 13.25 1.52
CA ILE A 193 36.96 12.14 0.75
C ILE A 193 38.48 11.96 1.02
N LEU A 194 38.91 10.76 1.47
CA LEU A 194 39.94 9.93 0.78
C LEU A 194 40.22 8.53 1.40
N MET A 195 40.78 7.66 0.54
CA MET A 195 41.40 6.33 0.75
C MET A 195 40.49 5.08 0.78
N ILE A 196 40.86 3.92 0.20
CA ILE A 196 41.35 3.55 -1.16
C ILE A 196 41.41 2.00 -1.27
N GLY A 197 41.15 1.45 -2.46
CA GLY A 197 41.52 0.06 -2.85
C GLY A 197 40.35 -0.94 -3.00
N ALA A 198 40.33 -1.85 -3.98
CA ALA A 198 41.27 -2.04 -5.10
C ALA A 198 40.65 -2.78 -6.31
N PHE A 199 41.20 -2.49 -7.51
CA PHE A 199 41.32 -3.32 -8.73
C PHE A 199 40.42 -4.57 -8.94
N VAL A 200 39.66 -4.64 -10.06
CA VAL A 200 39.95 -5.43 -11.29
C VAL A 200 39.14 -4.88 -12.49
N ILE A 201 39.77 -4.78 -13.67
CA ILE A 201 39.24 -4.52 -15.03
C ILE A 201 40.19 -5.32 -15.99
N PRO A 202 39.83 -5.94 -17.14
CA PRO A 202 38.66 -5.73 -18.04
C PRO A 202 37.84 -6.98 -18.47
N ASN A 203 36.62 -6.74 -18.97
CA ASN A 203 36.24 -6.98 -20.37
C ASN A 203 34.79 -6.56 -20.63
N ILE A 204 34.58 -5.53 -21.44
CA ILE A 204 33.25 -5.13 -21.93
C ILE A 204 33.28 -5.14 -23.46
N VAL A 205 32.46 -6.01 -24.06
CA VAL A 205 32.09 -6.03 -25.48
C VAL A 205 30.57 -5.79 -25.52
N PRO A 206 30.03 -4.96 -26.44
CA PRO A 206 28.83 -4.19 -26.11
C PRO A 206 27.49 -4.83 -26.52
N ALA A 207 26.44 -4.43 -25.77
CA ALA A 207 25.01 -4.42 -26.09
C ALA A 207 24.30 -5.76 -26.40
N GLY A 208 23.17 -6.06 -25.71
CA GLY A 208 22.15 -6.95 -26.28
C GLY A 208 21.37 -7.95 -25.41
N SER A 209 21.07 -7.69 -24.14
CA SER A 209 19.90 -8.28 -23.43
C SER A 209 19.33 -7.22 -22.48
N GLN A 210 18.01 -7.04 -22.27
CA GLN A 210 16.84 -7.89 -22.46
C GLN A 210 16.72 -9.10 -21.51
N ASP A 211 17.23 -8.93 -20.29
CA ASP A 211 16.65 -9.59 -19.11
C ASP A 211 15.61 -8.64 -18.48
N SER A 212 14.33 -8.86 -18.78
CA SER A 212 13.25 -8.41 -17.90
C SER A 212 13.34 -9.18 -16.57
N PRO A 213 12.91 -8.62 -15.43
CA PRO A 213 12.89 -9.36 -14.16
C PRO A 213 12.14 -10.68 -14.35
N GLN A 214 12.80 -11.79 -14.04
CA GLN A 214 12.28 -13.12 -14.39
C GLN A 214 10.98 -13.38 -13.63
N THR A 215 9.89 -13.56 -14.39
CA THR A 215 8.61 -14.00 -13.84
C THR A 215 8.78 -15.43 -13.34
N ILE A 216 8.68 -15.62 -12.03
CA ILE A 216 8.67 -16.95 -11.42
C ILE A 216 7.38 -17.63 -11.87
N GLU A 217 7.48 -18.62 -12.75
CA GLU A 217 6.34 -19.47 -13.10
C GLU A 217 5.86 -20.19 -11.83
N SER A 218 4.59 -19.96 -11.49
CA SER A 218 3.93 -20.59 -10.36
C SER A 218 2.43 -20.60 -10.61
N GLU A 219 1.82 -21.77 -10.54
CA GLU A 219 0.42 -22.01 -10.95
C GLU A 219 -0.61 -21.24 -10.10
N LYS A 220 -0.16 -20.69 -8.95
CA LYS A 220 -0.93 -19.75 -8.11
C LYS A 220 -1.05 -18.32 -8.69
N GLN A 221 -0.28 -17.93 -9.72
CA GLN A 221 -0.25 -16.54 -10.18
C GLN A 221 -1.53 -16.13 -10.93
N ILE A 222 -2.43 -15.46 -10.21
CA ILE A 222 -3.55 -14.74 -10.83
C ILE A 222 -2.97 -13.54 -11.58
N ASN A 223 -3.03 -13.54 -12.92
CA ASN A 223 -2.82 -12.34 -13.72
C ASN A 223 -3.80 -11.24 -13.22
N PRO A 224 -3.34 -10.12 -12.65
CA PRO A 224 -4.22 -9.14 -11.99
C PRO A 224 -5.20 -8.45 -12.94
N ALA A 225 -4.86 -8.38 -14.23
CA ALA A 225 -5.71 -7.84 -15.30
C ALA A 225 -6.75 -8.87 -15.80
N SER A 226 -6.85 -10.05 -15.19
CA SER A 226 -7.88 -11.05 -15.54
C SER A 226 -9.29 -10.46 -15.42
N LYS A 227 -10.14 -10.77 -16.40
CA LYS A 227 -11.57 -10.50 -16.32
C LYS A 227 -12.17 -11.39 -15.22
N LEU A 228 -12.73 -10.74 -14.19
CA LEU A 228 -13.47 -11.40 -13.12
C LEU A 228 -14.84 -11.85 -13.66
N SER A 229 -15.26 -13.07 -13.32
CA SER A 229 -16.66 -13.50 -13.50
C SER A 229 -17.48 -13.28 -12.23
N VAL A 230 -18.78 -13.04 -12.38
CA VAL A 230 -19.73 -12.80 -11.29
C VAL A 230 -20.79 -13.88 -11.33
N ASP A 231 -20.47 -14.98 -10.68
CA ASP A 231 -21.15 -16.25 -10.82
C ASP A 231 -22.23 -16.44 -9.73
N LYS A 232 -23.12 -17.40 -9.95
CA LYS A 232 -23.97 -17.95 -8.89
C LYS A 232 -23.34 -19.25 -8.42
N THR A 233 -23.44 -19.54 -7.13
CA THR A 233 -23.17 -20.88 -6.59
C THR A 233 -24.40 -21.38 -5.85
N GLU A 234 -24.46 -22.69 -5.63
CA GLU A 234 -25.34 -23.33 -4.63
C GLU A 234 -24.58 -23.61 -3.32
N ASP A 235 -23.25 -23.36 -3.30
CA ASP A 235 -22.41 -23.47 -2.11
C ASP A 235 -22.65 -22.33 -1.12
N ILE A 236 -22.65 -22.66 0.17
CA ILE A 236 -22.68 -21.69 1.27
C ILE A 236 -21.36 -20.90 1.28
N VAL A 237 -20.23 -21.61 1.21
CA VAL A 237 -18.89 -21.03 1.00
C VAL A 237 -18.25 -21.73 -0.21
N PRO A 238 -17.85 -21.00 -1.28
CA PRO A 238 -17.32 -21.62 -2.50
C PRO A 238 -16.13 -22.55 -2.24
N GLY A 239 -16.25 -23.82 -2.64
CA GLY A 239 -15.22 -24.85 -2.44
C GLY A 239 -15.22 -25.54 -1.06
N PHE A 240 -16.30 -25.42 -0.29
CA PHE A 240 -16.53 -26.12 0.97
C PHE A 240 -17.78 -27.01 0.88
N ASP A 241 -17.88 -28.05 1.71
CA ASP A 241 -19.08 -28.87 1.80
C ASP A 241 -20.24 -28.04 2.36
N ASN A 242 -21.47 -28.31 1.90
CA ASN A 242 -22.68 -27.64 2.40
C ASN A 242 -23.25 -28.31 3.68
N SER A 243 -22.63 -29.40 4.11
CA SER A 243 -22.91 -30.12 5.35
C SER A 243 -22.02 -29.57 6.47
N PRO A 244 -22.56 -28.99 7.57
CA PRO A 244 -21.73 -28.45 8.64
C PRO A 244 -21.07 -29.57 9.47
N LYS A 245 -19.75 -29.44 9.69
CA LYS A 245 -18.92 -30.25 10.61
C LYS A 245 -19.43 -30.15 12.03
N TRP A 246 -19.78 -28.92 12.44
CA TRP A 246 -20.43 -28.62 13.71
C TRP A 246 -21.35 -27.40 13.57
N GLU A 247 -22.36 -27.34 14.42
CA GLU A 247 -23.27 -26.20 14.59
C GLU A 247 -23.33 -25.83 16.08
N THR A 248 -23.21 -24.54 16.40
CA THR A 248 -23.44 -24.00 17.76
C THR A 248 -24.44 -22.86 17.70
N LYS A 249 -25.60 -23.05 18.35
CA LYS A 249 -26.64 -22.03 18.44
C LYS A 249 -26.26 -20.95 19.45
N ILE A 250 -26.45 -19.69 19.08
CA ILE A 250 -26.13 -18.50 19.90
C ILE A 250 -27.38 -17.68 20.19
N SER A 251 -27.26 -16.70 21.09
CA SER A 251 -28.24 -15.63 21.26
C SER A 251 -28.33 -14.79 19.98
N LYS A 252 -29.55 -14.34 19.64
CA LYS A 252 -29.78 -13.55 18.42
C LYS A 252 -29.19 -12.14 18.49
N ASP A 253 -29.04 -11.62 19.70
CA ASP A 253 -28.51 -10.27 19.94
C ASP A 253 -26.99 -10.30 20.28
N ALA A 254 -26.34 -11.47 20.12
CA ALA A 254 -24.92 -11.63 20.38
C ALA A 254 -24.04 -11.02 19.26
N SER A 255 -22.91 -10.45 19.66
CA SER A 255 -21.83 -10.07 18.74
C SER A 255 -20.85 -11.23 18.58
N VAL A 256 -20.35 -11.46 17.37
CA VAL A 256 -19.48 -12.60 17.04
C VAL A 256 -18.30 -12.16 16.18
N THR A 257 -17.13 -12.73 16.45
CA THR A 257 -15.97 -12.71 15.55
C THR A 257 -15.21 -14.03 15.65
N ALA A 258 -14.47 -14.42 14.61
CA ALA A 258 -13.82 -15.73 14.53
C ALA A 258 -12.37 -15.62 14.03
N SER A 259 -11.54 -16.59 14.42
CA SER A 259 -10.14 -16.73 14.03
C SER A 259 -9.69 -18.19 14.16
N ASP A 260 -8.43 -18.51 13.82
CA ASP A 260 -7.89 -19.87 13.98
C ASP A 260 -7.98 -20.35 15.43
N ARG A 261 -7.82 -19.44 16.40
CA ARG A 261 -7.82 -19.77 17.83
C ARG A 261 -9.22 -19.87 18.45
N GLY A 262 -10.29 -19.49 17.74
CA GLY A 262 -11.67 -19.74 18.17
C GLY A 262 -12.70 -18.74 17.67
N VAL A 263 -13.96 -18.93 18.10
CA VAL A 263 -15.07 -18.00 17.85
C VAL A 263 -15.40 -17.26 19.14
N LEU A 264 -15.14 -15.96 19.18
CA LEU A 264 -15.46 -15.07 20.29
C LEU A 264 -16.92 -14.63 20.18
N VAL A 265 -17.76 -15.07 21.12
CA VAL A 265 -19.20 -14.77 21.19
C VAL A 265 -19.47 -13.90 22.41
N VAL A 266 -20.24 -12.82 22.25
CA VAL A 266 -20.52 -11.86 23.32
C VAL A 266 -22.01 -11.56 23.39
N ASP A 267 -22.66 -12.00 24.46
CA ASP A 267 -24.10 -11.89 24.71
C ASP A 267 -24.33 -11.16 26.05
N GLY A 268 -24.77 -9.91 25.97
CA GLY A 268 -24.93 -9.05 27.16
C GLY A 268 -23.62 -8.83 27.94
N ASP A 269 -23.58 -9.34 29.17
CA ASP A 269 -22.38 -9.29 30.04
C ASP A 269 -21.54 -10.58 30.00
N THR A 270 -21.92 -11.54 29.15
CA THR A 270 -21.29 -12.86 29.01
C THR A 270 -20.43 -12.89 27.74
N LEU A 271 -19.24 -13.47 27.87
CA LEU A 271 -18.25 -13.62 26.80
C LEU A 271 -17.74 -15.06 26.80
N GLU A 272 -17.92 -15.73 25.67
CA GLU A 272 -17.47 -17.09 25.42
C GLU A 272 -16.44 -17.14 24.30
N VAL A 273 -15.55 -18.12 24.35
CA VAL A 273 -14.70 -18.52 23.23
C VAL A 273 -15.07 -19.96 22.89
N LEU A 274 -15.68 -20.16 21.72
CA LEU A 274 -15.88 -21.49 21.15
C LEU A 274 -14.61 -21.96 20.45
N ASP A 275 -14.41 -23.26 20.47
CA ASP A 275 -13.38 -23.98 19.73
C ASP A 275 -13.67 -23.93 18.22
N SER A 276 -12.68 -23.54 17.42
CA SER A 276 -12.81 -23.42 15.96
C SER A 276 -12.96 -24.77 15.26
N GLU A 277 -12.33 -25.83 15.78
CA GLU A 277 -12.39 -27.19 15.21
C GLU A 277 -13.70 -27.91 15.56
N THR A 278 -14.24 -27.70 16.78
CA THR A 278 -15.34 -28.52 17.33
C THR A 278 -16.58 -27.76 17.80
N GLY A 279 -16.60 -26.42 17.77
CA GLY A 279 -17.73 -25.57 18.16
C GLY A 279 -18.03 -25.49 19.66
N LYS A 280 -17.26 -26.19 20.49
CA LYS A 280 -17.47 -26.31 21.95
C LYS A 280 -16.85 -25.13 22.70
N THR A 281 -17.49 -24.67 23.77
CA THR A 281 -16.96 -23.60 24.63
C THR A 281 -15.61 -23.99 25.26
N ARG A 282 -14.51 -23.37 24.79
CA ARG A 282 -13.16 -23.42 25.41
C ARG A 282 -13.12 -22.62 26.71
N TYR A 283 -13.79 -21.47 26.71
CA TYR A 283 -13.86 -20.53 27.85
C TYR A 283 -15.21 -19.84 27.88
N SER A 284 -15.74 -19.61 29.09
CA SER A 284 -16.92 -18.78 29.35
C SER A 284 -16.66 -17.91 30.58
N GLY A 285 -17.12 -16.66 30.55
CA GLY A 285 -16.99 -15.75 31.68
C GLY A 285 -17.64 -14.40 31.41
N LYS A 286 -17.36 -13.41 32.26
CA LYS A 286 -17.97 -12.07 32.15
C LYS A 286 -17.06 -11.03 31.50
N THR A 287 -17.72 -10.06 30.85
CA THR A 287 -17.14 -8.81 30.36
C THR A 287 -17.99 -7.62 30.82
N SER A 288 -17.35 -6.49 31.14
CA SER A 288 -18.03 -5.25 31.55
C SER A 288 -18.62 -4.47 30.36
N GLU A 289 -18.05 -4.69 29.19
CA GLU A 289 -18.38 -4.05 27.92
C GLU A 289 -18.02 -4.97 26.75
N ALA A 290 -18.54 -4.68 25.56
CA ALA A 290 -18.21 -5.44 24.36
C ALA A 290 -16.72 -5.24 23.98
N PRO A 291 -16.00 -6.29 23.57
CA PRO A 291 -14.63 -6.15 23.10
C PRO A 291 -14.51 -5.21 21.89
N THR A 292 -13.55 -4.31 21.94
CA THR A 292 -13.27 -3.31 20.87
C THR A 292 -12.12 -3.71 19.96
N PHE A 293 -11.43 -4.80 20.30
CA PHE A 293 -10.32 -5.39 19.54
C PHE A 293 -10.23 -6.88 19.90
N ALA A 294 -10.08 -7.74 18.90
CA ALA A 294 -9.78 -9.16 19.06
C ALA A 294 -8.87 -9.62 17.91
N VAL A 295 -7.84 -10.42 18.20
CA VAL A 295 -6.86 -10.87 17.20
C VAL A 295 -6.12 -12.14 17.66
N ASP A 296 -5.67 -12.93 16.69
CA ASP A 296 -4.66 -13.98 16.92
C ASP A 296 -3.27 -13.35 16.99
N THR A 297 -2.48 -13.70 18.00
CA THR A 297 -1.15 -13.12 18.25
C THR A 297 -0.20 -14.16 18.82
N ILE A 298 1.10 -13.92 18.70
CA ILE A 298 2.15 -14.67 19.41
C ILE A 298 2.49 -13.95 20.73
N ILE A 299 2.52 -14.71 21.84
CA ILE A 299 2.92 -14.29 23.19
C ILE A 299 4.00 -15.28 23.66
N ASP A 300 5.23 -14.80 23.87
CA ASP A 300 6.41 -15.63 24.24
C ASP A 300 6.54 -16.93 23.40
N GLY A 301 6.43 -16.80 22.08
CA GLY A 301 6.53 -17.90 21.13
C GLY A 301 5.30 -18.82 21.04
N LYS A 302 4.24 -18.56 21.81
CA LYS A 302 2.98 -19.34 21.77
C LYS A 302 1.86 -18.57 21.10
N PRO A 303 1.05 -19.19 20.23
CA PRO A 303 -0.20 -18.60 19.75
C PRO A 303 -1.20 -18.34 20.89
N ALA A 304 -1.97 -17.27 20.75
CA ALA A 304 -3.02 -16.88 21.68
C ALA A 304 -4.13 -16.11 20.96
N LEU A 305 -5.38 -16.30 21.40
CA LEU A 305 -6.48 -15.36 21.12
C LEU A 305 -6.40 -14.21 22.13
N LEU A 306 -6.14 -12.99 21.67
CA LEU A 306 -6.12 -11.78 22.49
C LEU A 306 -7.37 -10.94 22.22
N TRP A 307 -8.02 -10.42 23.26
CA TRP A 307 -9.09 -9.43 23.13
C TRP A 307 -9.01 -8.32 24.18
N GLN A 308 -9.45 -7.11 23.83
CA GLN A 308 -9.51 -5.93 24.70
C GLN A 308 -10.96 -5.53 24.96
N ALA A 309 -11.29 -5.25 26.22
CA ALA A 309 -12.50 -4.56 26.64
C ALA A 309 -12.10 -3.44 27.61
N GLY A 310 -12.39 -2.18 27.26
CA GLY A 310 -11.99 -1.01 28.05
C GLY A 310 -10.48 -0.89 28.23
N ASP A 311 -10.03 -0.73 29.48
CA ASP A 311 -8.63 -0.68 29.90
C ASP A 311 -7.94 -2.06 30.02
N THR A 312 -8.69 -3.13 29.79
CA THR A 312 -8.28 -4.49 30.16
C THR A 312 -8.20 -5.37 28.93
N ALA A 313 -7.09 -6.10 28.79
CA ALA A 313 -6.91 -7.12 27.77
C ALA A 313 -6.88 -8.51 28.41
N LYS A 314 -7.36 -9.51 27.66
CA LYS A 314 -7.34 -10.93 28.04
C LYS A 314 -6.74 -11.74 26.90
N ALA A 315 -5.82 -12.66 27.20
CA ALA A 315 -5.23 -13.56 26.23
C ALA A 315 -5.45 -15.02 26.62
N LEU A 316 -6.18 -15.78 25.79
CA LEU A 316 -6.26 -17.24 25.87
C LEU A 316 -5.10 -17.83 25.07
N ILE A 317 -3.97 -18.08 25.75
CA ILE A 317 -2.78 -18.72 25.19
C ILE A 317 -3.07 -20.22 24.98
N ASP A 318 -2.66 -20.79 23.85
CA ASP A 318 -2.92 -22.20 23.58
C ASP A 318 -2.22 -23.13 24.59
N GLY A 319 -2.95 -24.17 25.02
CA GLY A 319 -2.57 -25.04 26.13
C GLY A 319 -2.91 -24.51 27.53
N ALA A 320 -3.61 -23.37 27.67
CA ALA A 320 -4.11 -22.87 28.95
C ALA A 320 -5.65 -22.95 29.05
N ASP A 321 -6.15 -23.42 30.19
CA ASP A 321 -7.61 -23.55 30.46
C ASP A 321 -8.33 -22.22 30.70
N LYS A 322 -7.58 -21.12 30.87
CA LYS A 322 -8.11 -19.81 31.27
C LYS A 322 -7.30 -18.69 30.61
N PRO A 323 -7.95 -17.60 30.16
CA PRO A 323 -7.25 -16.45 29.66
C PRO A 323 -6.51 -15.73 30.78
N LYS A 324 -5.32 -15.23 30.47
CA LYS A 324 -4.59 -14.32 31.33
C LYS A 324 -5.10 -12.89 31.14
N THR A 325 -5.36 -12.20 32.26
CA THR A 325 -5.74 -10.78 32.28
C THR A 325 -4.51 -9.87 32.32
N TYR A 326 -4.58 -8.74 31.63
CA TYR A 326 -3.61 -7.65 31.63
C TYR A 326 -4.36 -6.33 31.80
N HIS A 327 -3.81 -5.39 32.58
CA HIS A 327 -4.26 -4.01 32.58
C HIS A 327 -3.37 -3.19 31.66
N LEU A 328 -3.99 -2.44 30.75
CA LEU A 328 -3.32 -1.57 29.80
C LEU A 328 -2.96 -0.24 30.49
N PRO A 329 -1.84 0.40 30.13
CA PRO A 329 -1.57 1.77 30.56
C PRO A 329 -2.66 2.74 30.08
N GLU A 330 -2.87 3.84 30.81
CA GLU A 330 -3.77 4.90 30.36
C GLU A 330 -3.43 5.38 28.94
N ASN A 331 -4.47 5.63 28.15
CA ASN A 331 -4.38 6.07 26.75
C ASN A 331 -3.53 5.15 25.84
N ALA A 332 -3.39 3.87 26.20
CA ALA A 332 -2.71 2.89 25.36
C ALA A 332 -3.39 2.73 23.99
N ARG A 333 -2.59 2.83 22.92
CA ARG A 333 -2.96 2.42 21.57
C ARG A 333 -2.38 1.04 21.29
N ILE A 334 -3.17 0.17 20.67
CA ILE A 334 -2.80 -1.21 20.35
C ILE A 334 -2.76 -1.38 18.83
N THR A 335 -1.79 -2.15 18.32
CA THR A 335 -1.70 -2.51 16.89
C THR A 335 -1.21 -3.94 16.68
N SER A 336 -1.90 -4.68 15.80
CA SER A 336 -1.55 -6.02 15.30
C SER A 336 -0.82 -5.93 13.94
N ALA A 337 0.06 -4.93 13.78
CA ALA A 337 0.80 -4.71 12.54
C ALA A 337 1.80 -5.83 12.21
N GLY A 338 2.28 -6.59 13.19
CA GLY A 338 3.04 -7.83 13.01
C GLY A 338 2.43 -9.00 13.79
N THR A 339 3.14 -10.13 13.87
CA THR A 339 2.66 -11.36 14.52
C THR A 339 2.47 -11.23 16.04
N SER A 340 3.10 -10.23 16.65
CA SER A 340 2.91 -9.90 18.06
C SER A 340 2.40 -8.47 18.19
N VAL A 341 1.45 -8.29 19.11
CA VAL A 341 0.77 -7.01 19.30
C VAL A 341 1.66 -5.99 20.00
N LEU A 342 1.81 -4.81 19.37
CA LEU A 342 2.52 -3.65 19.89
C LEU A 342 1.55 -2.73 20.63
N ILE A 343 1.94 -2.30 21.83
CA ILE A 343 1.21 -1.37 22.69
C ILE A 343 2.05 -0.09 22.83
N LYS A 344 1.46 1.08 22.60
CA LYS A 344 2.08 2.40 22.80
C LYS A 344 1.28 3.23 23.80
N SER A 345 1.91 3.71 24.87
CA SER A 345 1.34 4.72 25.78
C SER A 345 2.36 5.83 26.00
N GLY A 346 2.03 7.04 25.54
CA GLY A 346 2.98 8.13 25.40
C GLY A 346 4.22 7.71 24.59
N ASN A 347 5.39 7.81 25.23
CA ASN A 347 6.70 7.45 24.65
C ASN A 347 7.16 6.03 25.04
N ARG A 348 6.34 5.26 25.77
CA ARG A 348 6.64 3.88 26.17
C ARG A 348 6.02 2.89 25.19
N LEU A 349 6.78 1.86 24.85
CA LEU A 349 6.35 0.72 24.05
C LEU A 349 6.33 -0.53 24.91
N SER A 350 5.37 -1.42 24.67
CA SER A 350 5.31 -2.74 25.31
C SER A 350 4.59 -3.76 24.43
N THR A 351 4.68 -5.03 24.81
CA THR A 351 3.92 -6.15 24.22
C THR A 351 3.44 -7.09 25.33
N PHE A 352 2.66 -8.11 24.98
CA PHE A 352 2.12 -9.09 25.93
C PHE A 352 3.10 -10.24 26.14
N GLY A 353 3.36 -10.60 27.41
CA GLY A 353 4.15 -11.76 27.80
C GLY A 353 3.46 -12.65 28.83
N ALA A 354 4.02 -13.84 29.06
CA ALA A 354 3.49 -14.87 29.96
C ALA A 354 3.41 -14.39 31.42
N ASP A 355 4.32 -13.53 31.87
CA ASP A 355 4.33 -12.97 33.24
C ASP A 355 3.71 -11.56 33.35
N GLY A 356 3.89 -10.67 32.36
CA GLY A 356 3.28 -9.33 32.38
C GLY A 356 3.22 -8.64 31.02
N LEU A 357 3.10 -7.32 31.01
CA LEU A 357 3.49 -6.54 29.83
C LEU A 357 5.02 -6.46 29.79
N VAL A 358 5.59 -6.81 28.64
CA VAL A 358 7.04 -6.78 28.40
C VAL A 358 7.41 -5.42 27.80
N ASN A 359 8.40 -4.74 28.37
CA ASN A 359 8.89 -3.47 27.82
C ASN A 359 9.56 -3.71 26.46
N VAL A 360 9.24 -2.86 25.50
CA VAL A 360 9.81 -2.90 24.14
C VAL A 360 10.76 -1.70 23.99
N PRO A 361 11.98 -1.86 23.45
CA PRO A 361 12.91 -0.74 23.29
C PRO A 361 12.29 0.40 22.46
N THR A 362 12.33 1.63 22.98
CA THR A 362 11.93 2.80 22.18
C THR A 362 12.98 3.05 21.08
N PRO A 363 12.59 3.24 19.80
CA PRO A 363 13.50 3.62 18.73
C PRO A 363 14.21 4.97 18.97
N GLU A 364 15.21 5.26 18.14
CA GLU A 364 15.87 6.57 18.13
C GLU A 364 14.90 7.71 17.76
N SER A 365 15.21 8.93 18.19
CA SER A 365 14.33 10.09 17.97
C SER A 365 14.13 10.36 16.47
N GLY A 366 12.88 10.46 16.03
CA GLY A 366 12.50 10.58 14.61
C GLY A 366 12.19 9.24 13.92
N SER A 367 12.48 8.10 14.55
CA SER A 367 12.07 6.78 14.07
C SER A 367 10.69 6.38 14.60
N THR A 368 9.82 5.89 13.71
CA THR A 368 8.46 5.45 14.03
C THR A 368 8.44 3.94 14.30
N PRO A 369 8.00 3.47 15.49
CA PRO A 369 7.75 2.04 15.73
C PRO A 369 6.48 1.60 15.00
N MET A 370 6.55 0.49 14.27
CA MET A 370 5.49 0.02 13.37
C MET A 370 4.89 -1.32 13.82
N ALA A 371 5.70 -2.35 14.05
CA ALA A 371 5.25 -3.72 14.31
C ALA A 371 6.22 -4.52 15.19
N ILE A 372 5.73 -5.61 15.80
CA ILE A 372 6.57 -6.61 16.45
C ILE A 372 6.34 -7.97 15.78
N GLU A 373 7.43 -8.64 15.42
CA GLU A 373 7.43 -9.94 14.75
C GLU A 373 8.74 -10.66 15.05
N ASN A 374 8.72 -11.97 15.32
CA ASN A 374 9.91 -12.78 15.60
C ASN A 374 10.86 -12.23 16.70
N ASP A 375 10.30 -11.70 17.80
CA ASP A 375 11.02 -10.97 18.86
C ASP A 375 11.75 -9.67 18.40
N GLU A 376 11.59 -9.24 17.15
CA GLU A 376 12.09 -7.95 16.63
C GLU A 376 11.01 -6.87 16.67
N LEU A 377 11.38 -5.65 17.11
CA LEU A 377 10.64 -4.43 16.80
C LEU A 377 11.07 -3.91 15.43
N PHE A 378 10.10 -3.69 14.54
CA PHE A 378 10.31 -3.00 13.27
C PHE A 378 9.98 -1.51 13.41
N SER A 379 10.94 -0.65 13.06
CA SER A 379 10.83 0.80 13.13
C SER A 379 11.62 1.49 12.02
N SER A 380 11.17 2.63 11.51
CA SER A 380 11.87 3.37 10.46
C SER A 380 11.80 4.88 10.69
N ASP A 381 12.89 5.59 10.42
CA ASP A 381 12.81 7.00 10.05
C ASP A 381 12.18 7.14 8.65
N TRP A 382 11.76 8.35 8.28
CA TRP A 382 10.89 8.53 7.11
C TRP A 382 11.54 8.16 5.77
N ASN A 383 12.85 8.44 5.61
CA ASN A 383 13.61 8.28 4.35
C ASN A 383 14.76 7.27 4.46
N GLY A 384 14.93 6.61 5.61
CA GLY A 384 16.01 5.67 5.88
C GLY A 384 15.61 4.19 5.79
N PRO A 385 16.50 3.29 6.23
CA PRO A 385 16.26 1.84 6.22
C PRO A 385 15.34 1.42 7.37
N VAL A 386 14.51 0.39 7.14
CA VAL A 386 13.75 -0.24 8.23
C VAL A 386 14.75 -0.87 9.19
N LYS A 387 14.72 -0.46 10.46
CA LYS A 387 15.44 -1.12 11.54
C LYS A 387 14.59 -2.26 12.08
N ALA A 388 15.17 -3.45 12.18
CA ALA A 388 14.63 -4.56 12.95
C ALA A 388 15.54 -4.76 14.16
N LYS A 389 14.98 -4.62 15.37
CA LYS A 389 15.72 -4.60 16.64
C LYS A 389 15.20 -5.65 17.59
N ASN A 390 16.03 -6.61 17.98
CA ASN A 390 15.64 -7.67 18.90
C ASN A 390 15.31 -7.10 20.29
N ILE A 391 14.12 -7.42 20.80
CA ILE A 391 13.58 -6.89 22.06
C ILE A 391 14.35 -7.40 23.28
N LYS A 392 15.00 -8.57 23.18
CA LYS A 392 15.65 -9.27 24.29
C LYS A 392 17.17 -9.04 24.35
N SER A 393 17.87 -9.10 23.22
CA SER A 393 19.32 -8.84 23.17
C SER A 393 19.67 -7.38 22.88
N GLY A 394 18.78 -6.63 22.21
CA GLY A 394 19.04 -5.27 21.75
C GLY A 394 19.82 -5.18 20.42
N ASP A 395 20.19 -6.32 19.82
CA ASP A 395 20.83 -6.40 18.50
C ASP A 395 19.94 -5.76 17.42
N GLU A 396 20.54 -5.12 16.42
CA GLU A 396 19.82 -4.38 15.39
C GLU A 396 20.38 -4.65 14.00
N ARG A 397 19.49 -4.97 13.05
CA ARG A 397 19.78 -5.03 11.61
C ARG A 397 19.07 -3.90 10.87
N SER A 398 19.67 -3.45 9.77
CA SER A 398 19.13 -2.37 8.92
C SER A 398 18.80 -2.92 7.54
N ILE A 399 17.52 -2.84 7.16
CA ILE A 399 16.97 -3.34 5.90
C ILE A 399 16.79 -2.14 4.97
N LYS A 400 17.62 -2.04 3.93
CA LYS A 400 17.51 -0.95 2.95
C LYS A 400 16.50 -1.35 1.88
N LEU A 401 15.34 -0.69 1.87
CA LEU A 401 14.35 -0.88 0.81
C LEU A 401 14.92 -0.47 -0.55
N GLU A 402 14.69 -1.31 -1.56
CA GLU A 402 15.02 -1.05 -2.96
C GLU A 402 14.09 0.05 -3.52
N ALA A 403 14.66 1.03 -4.24
CA ALA A 403 13.88 2.07 -4.88
C ALA A 403 13.34 1.57 -6.24
N PRO A 404 12.04 1.73 -6.53
CA PRO A 404 11.40 1.12 -7.70
C PRO A 404 11.71 1.85 -9.03
N ALA A 405 12.21 3.08 -8.97
CA ALA A 405 12.80 3.83 -10.07
C ALA A 405 13.69 4.97 -9.55
N ASP A 406 14.62 5.44 -10.38
CA ASP A 406 15.44 6.62 -10.08
C ASP A 406 14.59 7.86 -9.82
N GLY A 407 14.98 8.67 -8.82
CA GLY A 407 14.33 9.94 -8.49
C GLY A 407 13.02 9.83 -7.69
N LEU A 408 12.52 8.62 -7.44
CA LEU A 408 11.38 8.39 -6.53
C LEU A 408 11.84 8.28 -5.07
N GLN A 409 11.01 8.77 -4.15
CA GLN A 409 11.19 8.72 -2.70
C GLN A 409 9.92 8.23 -2.01
N ILE A 410 10.02 7.75 -0.76
CA ILE A 410 8.85 7.35 0.04
C ILE A 410 8.04 8.61 0.42
N ILE A 411 6.78 8.66 0.00
CA ILE A 411 5.81 9.71 0.34
C ILE A 411 4.75 9.26 1.36
N LYS A 412 4.65 7.95 1.65
CA LYS A 412 3.85 7.39 2.75
C LYS A 412 4.32 6.00 3.14
N TRP A 413 4.51 5.76 4.43
CA TRP A 413 4.58 4.41 5.00
C TRP A 413 3.15 3.88 5.19
N VAL A 414 2.82 2.76 4.55
CA VAL A 414 1.45 2.22 4.50
C VAL A 414 1.25 1.12 5.55
N SER A 415 2.19 0.18 5.64
CA SER A 415 2.20 -0.88 6.66
C SER A 415 3.58 -1.55 6.72
N THR A 416 3.92 -2.15 7.86
CA THR A 416 5.13 -2.98 8.02
C THR A 416 4.80 -4.14 8.95
N GLY A 417 5.29 -5.35 8.64
CA GLY A 417 5.08 -6.59 9.40
C GLY A 417 4.40 -7.70 8.58
N HIS A 418 4.42 -8.92 9.10
CA HIS A 418 4.20 -10.18 8.37
C HIS A 418 5.26 -10.39 7.28
N GLY A 419 6.52 -10.06 7.60
CA GLY A 419 7.65 -10.15 6.68
C GLY A 419 7.61 -9.17 5.49
N LYS A 420 6.67 -8.22 5.45
CA LYS A 420 6.49 -7.25 4.36
C LYS A 420 6.60 -5.80 4.84
N ALA A 421 7.17 -4.92 4.02
CA ALA A 421 6.99 -3.47 4.12
C ALA A 421 6.15 -2.98 2.92
N VAL A 422 5.25 -2.04 3.16
CA VAL A 422 4.33 -1.48 2.17
C VAL A 422 4.46 0.04 2.17
N THR A 423 4.75 0.62 1.01
CA THR A 423 5.13 2.03 0.87
C THR A 423 4.54 2.65 -0.39
N LEU A 424 4.22 3.95 -0.34
CA LEU A 424 3.92 4.75 -1.53
C LEU A 424 5.16 5.56 -1.91
N TRP A 425 5.57 5.45 -3.17
CA TRP A 425 6.70 6.15 -3.76
C TRP A 425 6.23 7.18 -4.78
N GLY A 426 6.86 8.36 -4.78
CA GLY A 426 6.54 9.45 -5.70
C GLY A 426 7.74 10.36 -5.94
N GLU A 427 7.61 11.24 -6.94
CA GLU A 427 8.60 12.28 -7.23
C GLU A 427 8.74 13.28 -6.06
N GLN A 428 9.84 14.04 -6.04
CA GLN A 428 10.08 15.04 -5.00
C GLN A 428 8.96 16.09 -4.97
N GLY A 429 8.25 16.16 -3.85
CA GLY A 429 7.13 17.09 -3.64
C GLY A 429 5.74 16.50 -3.92
N ALA A 430 5.63 15.24 -4.35
CA ALA A 430 4.35 14.55 -4.40
C ALA A 430 3.77 14.35 -2.99
N SER A 431 2.50 14.72 -2.79
CA SER A 431 1.72 14.45 -1.56
C SER A 431 0.63 13.42 -1.78
N THR A 432 -0.07 13.00 -0.72
CA THR A 432 -1.01 11.87 -0.70
C THR A 432 -2.42 12.19 -1.22
N ASN A 433 -2.67 13.41 -1.68
CA ASN A 433 -4.01 14.01 -1.77
C ASN A 433 -4.26 14.87 -3.03
N SER A 434 -3.52 14.61 -4.12
CA SER A 434 -3.22 15.64 -5.14
C SER A 434 -3.05 15.10 -6.56
N GLY A 435 -3.66 13.96 -6.90
CA GLY A 435 -3.64 13.34 -8.23
C GLY A 435 -2.29 12.86 -8.77
N HIS A 436 -1.21 12.89 -7.99
CA HIS A 436 0.12 12.51 -8.50
C HIS A 436 0.17 11.04 -8.93
N ARG A 437 0.94 10.77 -9.98
CA ARG A 437 1.36 9.41 -10.33
C ARG A 437 2.34 8.92 -9.26
N ILE A 438 2.07 7.75 -8.73
CA ILE A 438 2.84 7.13 -7.64
C ILE A 438 2.96 5.63 -7.87
N GLN A 439 3.87 5.00 -7.14
CA GLN A 439 4.03 3.56 -7.11
C GLN A 439 3.74 3.05 -5.70
N LEU A 440 2.72 2.20 -5.57
CA LEU A 440 2.51 1.38 -4.39
C LEU A 440 3.46 0.18 -4.49
N VAL A 441 4.37 0.04 -3.53
CA VAL A 441 5.43 -0.98 -3.53
C VAL A 441 5.29 -1.86 -2.30
N ILE A 442 5.47 -3.16 -2.50
CA ILE A 442 5.62 -4.16 -1.44
C ILE A 442 7.04 -4.70 -1.49
N HIS A 443 7.75 -4.63 -0.37
CA HIS A 443 9.10 -5.12 -0.17
C HIS A 443 9.15 -6.28 0.82
N SER A 444 10.20 -7.10 0.71
CA SER A 444 10.57 -8.07 1.74
C SER A 444 11.23 -7.40 2.95
N LEU A 445 10.93 -7.87 4.17
CA LEU A 445 11.66 -7.52 5.41
C LEU A 445 12.84 -8.46 5.69
N GLU A 446 13.12 -9.41 4.81
CA GLU A 446 14.32 -10.24 4.89
C GLU A 446 15.55 -9.42 4.45
N ASP A 447 15.50 -8.85 3.24
CA ASP A 447 16.61 -8.18 2.57
C ASP A 447 16.31 -6.73 2.09
N GLY A 448 15.04 -6.38 1.86
CA GLY A 448 14.60 -5.09 1.32
C GLY A 448 14.26 -5.10 -0.18
N SER A 449 14.28 -6.26 -0.84
CA SER A 449 13.94 -6.42 -2.26
C SER A 449 12.48 -6.08 -2.57
N ILE A 450 12.20 -5.61 -3.79
CA ILE A 450 10.84 -5.41 -4.31
C ILE A 450 10.22 -6.76 -4.65
N LEU A 451 9.02 -7.00 -4.10
CA LEU A 451 8.18 -8.16 -4.41
C LEU A 451 7.07 -7.80 -5.40
N SER A 452 6.50 -6.58 -5.29
CA SER A 452 5.45 -6.10 -6.20
C SER A 452 5.47 -4.58 -6.31
N THR A 453 5.17 -4.05 -7.50
CA THR A 453 5.02 -2.62 -7.77
C THR A 453 3.74 -2.37 -8.57
N VAL A 454 2.91 -1.44 -8.09
CA VAL A 454 1.65 -1.05 -8.73
C VAL A 454 1.71 0.45 -9.03
N THR A 455 1.78 0.80 -10.32
CA THR A 455 1.69 2.20 -10.76
C THR A 455 0.23 2.66 -10.68
N THR A 456 -0.02 3.71 -9.92
CA THR A 456 -1.38 4.20 -9.59
C THR A 456 -1.35 5.72 -9.37
N THR A 457 -2.43 6.32 -8.86
CA THR A 457 -2.45 7.71 -8.39
C THR A 457 -2.81 7.82 -6.91
N THR A 458 -2.45 8.97 -6.32
CA THR A 458 -2.75 9.29 -4.92
C THR A 458 -4.25 9.35 -4.64
N ASP A 459 -5.07 9.67 -5.64
CA ASP A 459 -6.53 9.71 -5.49
C ASP A 459 -7.15 8.31 -5.35
N ILE A 460 -6.41 7.25 -5.72
CA ILE A 460 -6.83 5.85 -5.64
C ILE A 460 -6.38 5.19 -4.33
N VAL A 461 -5.17 5.51 -3.83
CA VAL A 461 -4.58 4.84 -2.65
C VAL A 461 -3.98 5.76 -1.57
N GLY A 462 -3.76 7.05 -1.87
CA GLY A 462 -2.96 7.95 -1.03
C GLY A 462 -3.53 8.14 0.37
N GLU A 463 -4.85 8.28 0.50
CA GLU A 463 -5.57 8.34 1.79
C GLU A 463 -6.37 7.07 2.11
N MET A 464 -6.14 5.97 1.37
CA MET A 464 -6.79 4.68 1.67
C MET A 464 -6.07 3.97 2.81
N SER A 465 -6.84 3.30 3.67
CA SER A 465 -6.29 2.42 4.71
C SER A 465 -5.80 1.10 4.10
N TRP A 466 -4.72 0.55 4.64
CA TRP A 466 -4.30 -0.82 4.40
C TRP A 466 -5.17 -1.77 5.22
N VAL A 467 -6.02 -2.55 4.56
CA VAL A 467 -6.92 -3.51 5.21
C VAL A 467 -6.33 -4.92 5.07
N ARG A 468 -5.56 -5.31 6.07
CA ARG A 468 -5.14 -6.71 6.29
C ARG A 468 -6.31 -7.53 6.81
N GLY A 469 -6.44 -8.77 6.34
CA GLY A 469 -7.41 -9.74 6.85
C GLY A 469 -6.83 -10.81 7.76
N GLN A 470 -7.72 -11.68 8.23
CA GLN A 470 -7.42 -12.77 9.16
C GLN A 470 -6.29 -13.70 8.69
N GLY A 471 -5.56 -14.26 9.67
CA GLY A 471 -4.39 -15.11 9.45
C GLY A 471 -3.21 -14.40 8.77
N GLY A 472 -3.33 -13.10 8.47
CA GLY A 472 -2.34 -12.36 7.69
C GLY A 472 -2.12 -12.91 6.27
N LYS A 473 -3.09 -13.65 5.70
CA LYS A 473 -2.96 -14.30 4.39
C LYS A 473 -3.13 -13.33 3.22
N ARG A 474 -3.98 -12.31 3.37
CA ARG A 474 -4.30 -11.31 2.35
C ARG A 474 -4.49 -9.92 2.94
N ALA A 475 -4.32 -8.91 2.09
CA ALA A 475 -4.63 -7.52 2.39
C ALA A 475 -5.03 -6.76 1.13
N TYR A 476 -5.71 -5.62 1.28
CA TYR A 476 -5.96 -4.71 0.16
C TYR A 476 -5.79 -3.24 0.55
N ILE A 477 -5.61 -2.38 -0.46
CA ILE A 477 -5.66 -0.92 -0.34
C ILE A 477 -6.28 -0.34 -1.62
N GLY A 478 -7.34 0.45 -1.45
CA GLY A 478 -8.17 0.88 -2.58
C GLY A 478 -8.68 -0.34 -3.37
N PRO A 479 -8.42 -0.42 -4.70
CA PRO A 479 -8.85 -1.52 -5.55
C PRO A 479 -7.85 -2.71 -5.63
N TYR A 480 -6.70 -2.64 -4.95
CA TYR A 480 -5.61 -3.58 -5.15
C TYR A 480 -5.58 -4.64 -4.04
N LEU A 481 -5.86 -5.89 -4.40
CA LEU A 481 -5.82 -7.06 -3.50
C LEU A 481 -4.48 -7.79 -3.64
N PHE A 482 -3.81 -8.03 -2.51
CA PHE A 482 -2.50 -8.68 -2.43
C PHE A 482 -2.54 -9.99 -1.66
N ASP A 483 -1.65 -10.90 -2.07
CA ASP A 483 -1.24 -12.06 -1.31
C ASP A 483 -0.11 -11.66 -0.34
N LEU A 484 -0.25 -11.95 0.95
CA LEU A 484 0.74 -11.55 1.95
C LEU A 484 1.85 -12.59 2.18
N GLU A 485 1.66 -13.82 1.74
CA GLU A 485 2.69 -14.87 1.73
C GLU A 485 3.80 -14.48 0.75
N SER A 486 3.44 -14.31 -0.53
CA SER A 486 4.36 -13.91 -1.62
C SER A 486 4.61 -12.40 -1.72
N GLY A 487 3.68 -11.55 -1.26
CA GLY A 487 3.72 -10.10 -1.46
C GLY A 487 3.24 -9.64 -2.84
N LEU A 488 2.70 -10.54 -3.67
CA LEU A 488 2.27 -10.27 -5.04
C LEU A 488 0.87 -9.65 -5.11
N LEU A 489 0.65 -8.78 -6.09
CA LEU A 489 -0.70 -8.36 -6.49
C LEU A 489 -1.48 -9.57 -7.03
N LEU A 490 -2.63 -9.87 -6.43
CA LEU A 490 -3.57 -10.88 -6.91
C LEU A 490 -4.60 -10.30 -7.89
N MET A 491 -5.11 -9.10 -7.60
CA MET A 491 -6.19 -8.53 -8.41
C MET A 491 -6.24 -7.01 -8.36
N ASP A 492 -6.49 -6.41 -9.51
CA ASP A 492 -6.97 -5.03 -9.63
C ASP A 492 -8.49 -5.02 -9.86
N THR A 493 -9.22 -4.33 -8.98
CA THR A 493 -10.68 -4.12 -9.11
C THR A 493 -11.07 -2.73 -9.63
N SER A 494 -10.12 -1.85 -9.98
CA SER A 494 -10.35 -0.44 -10.34
C SER A 494 -11.28 -0.23 -11.54
N SER A 495 -11.27 -1.19 -12.48
CA SER A 495 -12.11 -1.23 -13.68
C SER A 495 -13.51 -1.83 -13.45
N LYS A 496 -13.86 -2.15 -12.21
CA LYS A 496 -15.02 -2.96 -11.84
C LYS A 496 -15.77 -2.28 -10.69
N ASP A 497 -17.10 -2.33 -10.69
CA ASP A 497 -17.94 -1.79 -9.60
C ASP A 497 -17.92 -2.73 -8.39
N ILE A 498 -16.76 -2.79 -7.71
CA ILE A 498 -16.44 -3.78 -6.68
C ILE A 498 -15.84 -3.11 -5.46
N HIS A 499 -16.40 -3.40 -4.30
CA HIS A 499 -15.87 -2.98 -3.01
C HIS A 499 -15.45 -4.20 -2.21
N LEU A 500 -14.15 -4.32 -1.96
CA LEU A 500 -13.59 -5.32 -1.07
C LEU A 500 -13.90 -4.96 0.38
N SER A 501 -14.23 -5.97 1.17
CA SER A 501 -14.23 -5.92 2.64
C SER A 501 -13.03 -6.70 3.18
N GLU A 502 -12.82 -6.69 4.50
CA GLU A 502 -11.71 -7.39 5.14
C GLU A 502 -11.62 -8.88 4.75
N PRO A 503 -10.46 -9.37 4.25
CA PRO A 503 -10.28 -10.79 3.89
C PRO A 503 -10.47 -11.76 5.07
N ARG A 504 -11.15 -12.87 4.78
CA ARG A 504 -11.31 -14.04 5.65
C ARG A 504 -10.34 -15.11 5.15
N GLY A 505 -9.08 -15.00 5.57
CA GLY A 505 -7.97 -15.79 5.02
C GLY A 505 -7.85 -15.61 3.50
N THR A 506 -8.10 -16.68 2.74
CA THR A 506 -8.01 -16.71 1.26
C THR A 506 -9.32 -16.42 0.52
N ILE A 507 -10.41 -16.07 1.22
CA ILE A 507 -11.67 -15.58 0.60
C ILE A 507 -11.90 -14.13 1.04
N VAL A 508 -12.39 -13.29 0.13
CA VAL A 508 -12.65 -11.86 0.42
C VAL A 508 -14.14 -11.56 0.26
N PRO A 509 -14.89 -11.28 1.34
CA PRO A 509 -16.23 -10.72 1.22
C PRO A 509 -16.19 -9.39 0.45
N CYS A 510 -17.13 -9.19 -0.46
CA CYS A 510 -17.18 -8.01 -1.31
C CYS A 510 -18.61 -7.72 -1.78
N THR A 511 -18.84 -6.52 -2.31
CA THR A 511 -20.05 -6.21 -3.09
C THR A 511 -19.68 -6.01 -4.55
N VAL A 512 -20.52 -6.50 -5.47
CA VAL A 512 -20.40 -6.26 -6.92
C VAL A 512 -21.66 -5.55 -7.37
N GLY A 513 -21.57 -4.24 -7.56
CA GLY A 513 -22.73 -3.34 -7.46
C GLY A 513 -23.44 -3.54 -6.12
N GLU A 514 -24.78 -3.67 -6.15
CA GLU A 514 -25.60 -3.91 -4.94
C GLU A 514 -25.58 -5.38 -4.44
N ALA A 515 -24.87 -6.30 -5.12
CA ALA A 515 -24.90 -7.74 -4.78
C ALA A 515 -23.74 -8.17 -3.88
N SER A 516 -24.05 -8.66 -2.67
CA SER A 516 -23.09 -9.37 -1.80
C SER A 516 -22.48 -10.59 -2.49
N CYS A 517 -21.16 -10.73 -2.40
CA CYS A 517 -20.39 -11.80 -3.02
C CYS A 517 -19.22 -12.26 -2.13
N LEU A 518 -18.81 -13.52 -2.28
CA LEU A 518 -17.51 -14.02 -1.80
C LEU A 518 -16.55 -14.12 -3.00
N LEU A 519 -15.43 -13.39 -2.94
CA LEU A 519 -14.36 -13.45 -3.93
C LEU A 519 -13.39 -14.60 -3.58
N ALA A 520 -13.41 -15.65 -4.38
CA ALA A 520 -12.53 -16.81 -4.29
C ALA A 520 -11.79 -17.00 -5.62
N GLY A 521 -10.46 -17.01 -5.58
CA GLY A 521 -9.63 -17.04 -6.79
C GLY A 521 -9.95 -15.89 -7.76
N LYS A 522 -10.42 -16.23 -8.97
CA LYS A 522 -10.80 -15.28 -10.03
C LYS A 522 -12.32 -15.06 -10.16
N HIS A 523 -13.10 -15.54 -9.19
CA HIS A 523 -14.57 -15.61 -9.26
C HIS A 523 -15.21 -14.88 -8.07
N ALA A 524 -16.18 -14.01 -8.34
CA ALA A 524 -17.03 -13.44 -7.30
C ALA A 524 -18.38 -14.18 -7.29
N TYR A 525 -18.59 -15.01 -6.28
CA TYR A 525 -19.80 -15.82 -6.13
C TYR A 525 -20.86 -15.07 -5.34
N ARG A 526 -22.02 -14.81 -5.93
CA ARG A 526 -23.15 -14.15 -5.25
C ARG A 526 -23.71 -15.05 -4.15
N THR A 527 -23.76 -14.55 -2.91
CA THR A 527 -24.28 -15.26 -1.72
C THR A 527 -24.66 -14.24 -0.64
N ASP A 528 -25.61 -14.60 0.23
CA ASP A 528 -25.95 -13.86 1.46
C ASP A 528 -25.18 -14.35 2.70
N THR A 529 -24.25 -15.29 2.52
CA THR A 529 -23.49 -15.93 3.60
C THR A 529 -22.55 -14.95 4.33
N ASN A 530 -22.74 -14.83 5.66
CA ASN A 530 -21.85 -14.07 6.55
C ASN A 530 -20.63 -14.91 6.95
N LEU A 531 -19.58 -14.90 6.11
CA LEU A 531 -18.32 -15.59 6.38
C LEU A 531 -17.54 -14.87 7.50
N LEU A 532 -17.46 -15.52 8.67
CA LEU A 532 -16.76 -15.00 9.85
C LEU A 532 -15.26 -15.26 9.82
N ALA A 533 -14.83 -16.42 9.32
CA ALA A 533 -13.41 -16.78 9.17
C ALA A 533 -13.19 -17.94 8.20
N LEU A 534 -11.95 -18.03 7.69
CA LEU A 534 -11.36 -19.31 7.29
C LEU A 534 -10.30 -19.68 8.33
N THR A 535 -10.31 -20.93 8.77
CA THR A 535 -9.45 -21.47 9.84
C THR A 535 -8.79 -22.78 9.40
N ASP A 536 -7.83 -23.27 10.19
CA ASP A 536 -7.06 -24.49 9.91
C ASP A 536 -6.31 -24.36 8.56
N ASP A 537 -5.55 -23.26 8.43
CA ASP A 537 -4.89 -22.80 7.19
C ASP A 537 -5.82 -22.67 5.95
N GLY A 538 -7.14 -22.63 6.18
CA GLY A 538 -8.17 -22.55 5.15
C GLY A 538 -8.84 -23.89 4.81
N ALA A 539 -8.64 -24.93 5.62
CA ALA A 539 -9.35 -26.20 5.52
C ALA A 539 -10.76 -26.18 6.14
N THR A 540 -11.08 -25.19 6.99
CA THR A 540 -12.41 -25.00 7.59
C THR A 540 -12.93 -23.57 7.34
N ALA A 541 -14.22 -23.42 7.05
CA ALA A 541 -14.90 -22.13 6.92
C ALA A 541 -15.94 -21.93 8.02
N ILE A 542 -15.85 -20.84 8.78
CA ILE A 542 -16.77 -20.51 9.88
C ILE A 542 -17.75 -19.41 9.41
N VAL A 543 -19.04 -19.68 9.56
CA VAL A 543 -20.16 -18.87 9.05
C VAL A 543 -21.14 -18.54 10.18
N ASP A 544 -21.66 -17.32 10.17
CA ASP A 544 -22.82 -16.89 10.96
C ASP A 544 -24.10 -17.08 10.14
N GLY A 545 -25.02 -17.90 10.65
CA GLY A 545 -26.30 -18.20 10.00
C GLY A 545 -27.42 -17.23 10.40
N ASN A 546 -28.25 -16.85 9.43
CA ASN A 546 -29.44 -16.01 9.60
C ASN A 546 -30.47 -16.51 10.66
N ASP A 547 -30.32 -17.74 11.16
CA ASP A 547 -31.08 -18.40 12.23
C ASP A 547 -30.45 -18.30 13.64
N SER A 548 -29.37 -17.51 13.76
CA SER A 548 -28.53 -17.35 14.96
C SER A 548 -27.83 -18.66 15.37
N THR A 549 -27.20 -19.30 14.39
CA THR A 549 -26.43 -20.53 14.56
C THR A 549 -25.09 -20.38 13.81
N ILE A 550 -23.99 -20.47 14.55
CA ILE A 550 -22.63 -20.51 13.98
C ILE A 550 -22.36 -21.91 13.45
N ARG A 551 -21.78 -22.01 12.27
CA ARG A 551 -21.51 -23.27 11.56
C ARG A 551 -20.07 -23.31 11.06
N ALA A 552 -19.46 -24.48 11.12
CA ALA A 552 -18.21 -24.75 10.41
C ALA A 552 -18.43 -25.75 9.29
N TYR A 553 -17.83 -25.48 8.13
CA TYR A 553 -17.84 -26.35 6.95
C TYR A 553 -16.42 -26.79 6.64
N GLU A 554 -16.21 -28.07 6.31
CA GLU A 554 -14.91 -28.55 5.84
C GLU A 554 -14.74 -28.24 4.35
N LYS A 555 -13.51 -27.94 3.94
CA LYS A 555 -13.16 -27.71 2.55
C LYS A 555 -13.41 -28.99 1.75
N THR A 556 -14.03 -28.86 0.58
CA THR A 556 -14.31 -30.01 -0.29
C THR A 556 -12.99 -30.66 -0.68
N SER A 557 -12.85 -31.96 -0.38
CA SER A 557 -11.64 -32.70 -0.72
C SER A 557 -11.54 -32.88 -2.24
N ASP A 558 -10.48 -32.35 -2.84
CA ASP A 558 -10.14 -32.50 -4.27
C ASP A 558 -9.89 -33.97 -4.62
N SER A 559 -11.00 -34.67 -4.89
CA SER A 559 -11.09 -36.08 -5.23
C SER A 559 -11.52 -36.23 -6.70
N GLY A 560 -11.02 -35.32 -7.54
CA GLY A 560 -11.67 -34.91 -8.79
C GLY A 560 -10.82 -34.86 -10.07
N GLU A 561 -9.52 -35.15 -10.05
CA GLU A 561 -8.75 -35.35 -11.30
C GLU A 561 -7.67 -36.44 -11.14
N LYS A 562 -7.64 -37.40 -12.08
CA LYS A 562 -6.80 -38.61 -12.04
C LYS A 562 -6.72 -39.33 -13.39
#